data_AF-J8HGE0-F1
#
_entry.id   AF-J8HGE0-F1
#
_cell.length_a   1.000
_cell.length_b   1.000
_cell.length_c   1.000
_cell.angle_alpha   90.00
_cell.angle_beta   90.00
_cell.angle_gamma   90.00
#
_symmetry.space_group_name_H-M   'P 1'
#
loop_
_entity.id
_entity.type
_entity.pdbx_description
1 polymer ?
#
loop_
_entity_poly.entity_id
_entity_poly.type
_entity_poly.pdbx_seq_one_letter_code
_entity_poly.pdbx_strand_id
1 'polypeptide(L)' 'MKYMDIMQQLMDVDKKAREQERRELIQRFYNEGVSITTIANATNMCEEDISYILNN' A
#
# COMPACT_ATOMS: atom_id res chain seq x y z
N MET A 1 -28.29 -15.81 0.14
CA MET A 1 -27.77 -14.44 -0.10
C MET A 1 -26.76 -13.98 0.95
N LYS A 2 -26.94 -14.25 2.26
CA LYS A 2 -25.98 -13.86 3.33
C LYS A 2 -24.49 -14.24 3.15
N TYR A 3 -24.17 -15.34 2.47
CA TYR A 3 -22.77 -15.82 2.35
C TYR A 3 -21.92 -14.98 1.38
N MET A 4 -22.53 -14.45 0.32
CA MET A 4 -21.81 -13.58 -0.64
C MET A 4 -21.43 -12.25 0.02
N ASP A 5 -22.30 -11.71 0.89
CA ASP A 5 -22.06 -10.46 1.61
C ASP A 5 -20.90 -10.59 2.61
N ILE A 6 -20.78 -11.73 3.29
CA ILE A 6 -19.68 -12.00 4.24
C ILE A 6 -18.37 -12.22 3.48
N MET A 7 -18.38 -12.97 2.38
CA MET A 7 -17.19 -13.15 1.53
C MET A 7 -16.69 -11.82 0.97
N GLN A 8 -17.60 -10.93 0.54
CA GLN A 8 -17.22 -9.61 0.07
C GLN A 8 -16.57 -8.77 1.17
N GLN A 9 -17.13 -8.78 2.38
CA GLN A 9 -16.54 -8.08 3.53
C GLN A 9 -15.14 -8.60 3.88
N LEU A 10 -14.93 -9.91 3.84
CA LEU A 10 -13.62 -10.51 4.10
C LEU A 10 -12.58 -10.12 3.05
N MET A 11 -12.96 -10.11 1.77
CA MET A 11 -12.09 -9.65 0.68
C MET A 11 -11.74 -8.17 0.82
N ASP A 12 -12.69 -7.33 1.24
CA ASP A 12 -12.46 -5.91 1.45
C ASP A 12 -11.50 -5.65 2.63
N VAL A 13 -11.63 -6.42 3.72
CA VAL A 13 -10.71 -6.36 4.87
C VAL A 13 -9.29 -6.76 4.44
N ASP A 14 -9.17 -7.87 3.73
CA ASP A 14 -7.89 -8.37 3.22
C ASP A 14 -7.23 -7.40 2.23
N LYS A 15 -8.03 -6.77 1.35
CA LYS A 15 -7.55 -5.70 0.47
C LYS A 15 -7.00 -4.51 1.26
N LYS A 16 -7.72 -4.05 2.29
CA LYS A 16 -7.29 -2.92 3.13
C LYS A 16 -6.01 -3.25 3.90
N ALA A 17 -5.87 -4.48 4.40
CA ALA A 17 -4.67 -4.93 5.10
C ALA A 17 -3.43 -4.83 4.19
N ARG A 18 -3.52 -5.38 2.96
CA ARG A 18 -2.43 -5.26 1.97
C ARG A 18 -2.07 -3.83 1.62
N GLU A 19 -3.07 -2.97 1.45
CA GLU A 19 -2.84 -1.55 1.16
C GLU A 19 -2.13 -0.85 2.32
N GLN A 20 -2.47 -1.22 3.56
CA GLN A 20 -1.83 -0.69 4.76
C GLN A 20 -0.38 -1.14 4.88
N GLU A 21 -0.11 -2.44 4.75
CA GLU A 21 1.25 -2.99 4.78
C GLU A 21 2.14 -2.33 3.72
N ARG A 22 1.59 -2.09 2.52
CA ARG A 22 2.31 -1.40 1.45
C ARG A 22 2.69 0.03 1.84
N ARG A 23 1.78 0.79 2.46
CA ARG A 23 2.06 2.16 2.92
C ARG A 23 3.14 2.19 4.00
N GLU A 24 3.05 1.28 4.97
CA GLU A 24 4.03 1.18 6.05
C GLU A 24 5.42 0.83 5.52
N LEU A 25 5.50 -0.08 4.55
CA LEU A 25 6.74 -0.45 3.91
C LEU A 25 7.40 0.74 3.17
N ILE A 26 6.59 1.50 2.42
CA ILE A 26 7.04 2.71 1.71
C ILE A 26 7.58 3.75 2.70
N GLN A 27 6.83 4.06 3.76
CA GLN A 27 7.27 5.01 4.79
C GLN A 27 8.55 4.55 5.46
N ARG A 28 8.66 3.26 5.79
CA ARG A 28 9.87 2.70 6.42
C ARG A 28 11.10 2.88 5.53
N PHE A 29 11.03 2.48 4.26
CA PHE A 29 12.17 2.63 3.36
C PHE A 29 12.55 4.10 3.15
N TYR A 30 11.56 4.99 3.02
CA TYR A 30 11.82 6.41 2.91
C TYR A 30 12.52 6.97 4.17
N ASN A 31 12.07 6.56 5.36
CA ASN A 31 12.69 6.94 6.64
C ASN A 31 14.12 6.36 6.81
N GLU A 32 14.41 5.22 6.18
CA GLU A 32 15.75 4.63 6.09
C GLU A 32 16.65 5.36 5.04
N GLY A 33 16.12 6.37 4.34
CA GLY A 33 16.86 7.19 3.37
C GLY A 33 16.84 6.65 1.94
N VAL A 34 16.00 5.65 1.64
CA VAL A 34 15.86 5.10 0.29
C VAL A 34 15.13 6.13 -0.59
N SER A 35 15.64 6.34 -1.82
CA SER A 35 15.05 7.29 -2.76
C SER A 35 13.66 6.87 -3.24
N ILE A 36 12.80 7.84 -3.55
CA ILE A 36 11.45 7.61 -4.10
C ILE A 36 11.52 6.75 -5.37
N THR A 37 12.45 7.03 -6.29
CA THR A 37 12.67 6.23 -7.51
C THR A 37 12.99 4.76 -7.21
N THR A 38 13.84 4.50 -6.21
CA THR A 38 14.17 3.13 -5.80
C THR A 38 12.96 2.41 -5.21
N ILE A 39 12.17 3.10 -4.37
CA ILE A 39 10.95 2.55 -3.77
C ILE A 39 9.90 2.28 -4.87
N ALA A 40 9.71 3.20 -5.79
CA ALA A 40 8.80 3.08 -6.94
C ALA A 40 9.13 1.84 -7.79
N ASN A 41 10.42 1.65 -8.11
CA ASN A 41 10.89 0.47 -8.85
C ASN A 41 10.67 -0.84 -8.06
N ALA A 42 10.98 -0.85 -6.76
CA ALA A 42 10.84 -2.05 -5.93
C ALA A 42 9.37 -2.44 -5.67
N THR A 43 8.47 -1.46 -5.63
CA THR A 43 7.04 -1.66 -5.38
C THR A 43 6.21 -1.71 -6.66
N ASN A 44 6.84 -1.52 -7.83
CA ASN A 44 6.19 -1.40 -9.14
C ASN A 44 5.06 -0.34 -9.13
N MET A 45 5.36 0.81 -8.51
CA MET A 45 4.47 1.97 -8.40
C MET A 45 5.08 3.18 -9.09
N CYS A 46 4.26 4.17 -9.41
CA CYS A 46 4.73 5.46 -9.92
C CYS A 46 5.28 6.32 -8.77
N GLU A 47 6.27 7.17 -9.07
CA GLU A 47 6.87 8.07 -8.07
C GLU A 47 5.86 9.06 -7.50
N GLU A 48 4.86 9.45 -8.30
CA GLU A 48 3.74 10.29 -7.89
C GLU A 48 2.88 9.61 -6.82
N ASP A 49 2.61 8.31 -6.97
CA ASP A 49 1.83 7.54 -6.00
C ASP A 49 2.59 7.38 -4.68
N ILE A 50 3.90 7.12 -4.77
CA ILE A 50 4.79 7.07 -3.59
C ILE A 50 4.80 8.43 -2.89
N SER A 51 4.94 9.52 -3.64
CA SER A 51 4.91 10.87 -3.08
C SER A 51 3.57 11.20 -2.42
N TYR A 52 2.46 10.76 -3.00
CA TYR A 52 1.14 10.93 -2.39
C TYR A 52 1.01 10.18 -1.04
N ILE A 53 1.58 8.96 -0.96
CA ILE A 53 1.60 8.14 0.26
C ILE A 53 2.49 8.75 1.35
N LEU A 54 3.60 9.39 0.99
CA LEU A 54 4.52 9.99 1.97
C LEU A 54 4.04 11.34 2.51
N ASN A 55 3.19 12.04 1.76
CA ASN A 55 2.69 13.37 2.12
C ASN A 55 1.30 13.40 2.79
N ASN A 56 0.64 12.24 2.94
CA ASN A 56 -0.64 12.07 3.66
C ASN A 56 -0.48 11.11 4.83
#